data_AF-A0A2N4UAW0-F1
#
_entry.id   AF-A0A2N4UAW0-F1
#
_cell.length_a   1.000
_cell.length_b   1.000
_cell.length_c   1.000
_cell.angle_alpha   90.00
_cell.angle_beta   90.00
_cell.angle_gamma   90.00
#
_symmetry.space_group_name_H-M   'P 1'
#
loop_
_entity.id
_entity.type
_entity.pdbx_description
1 polymer ?
#
loop_
_entity_poly.entity_id
_entity_poly.type
_entity_poly.pdbx_seq_one_letter_code
_entity_poly.pdbx_strand_id
1 'polypeptide(L)'
;MNSPNPSAPLHAPMDVAAIRSAARDLQSGAVPSGYQGNREEIIEMLNAALATELVCALRYKRHYYTATGLVNEPIKAEFLQHAQEEEDHAGRIAERIVQLNGEPDFNPSTIVQRSHAEYDECRDIKGMITANLIAERIAIESYRQMIERIGDTDPTTKHLLIDIMAVEEEHADDMKDLLD
;
A
#
# COMPACT_ATOMS: atom_id res chain seq x y z
N MET A 1 11.54 30.36 -41.81
CA MET A 1 12.20 30.22 -40.49
C MET A 1 11.30 30.89 -39.48
N ASN A 2 10.41 30.13 -38.83
CA ASN A 2 9.55 30.65 -37.77
C ASN A 2 10.37 30.66 -36.48
N SER A 3 10.56 31.85 -35.93
CA SER A 3 11.19 32.04 -34.63
C SER A 3 10.31 31.43 -33.53
N PRO A 4 10.87 30.76 -32.51
CA PRO A 4 10.08 30.24 -31.39
C PRO A 4 9.52 31.41 -30.57
N ASN A 5 8.21 31.34 -30.31
CA ASN A 5 7.48 32.26 -29.45
C ASN A 5 8.05 32.16 -28.01
N PRO A 6 8.34 33.27 -27.31
CA PRO A 6 8.97 33.22 -26.00
C PRO A 6 8.05 32.54 -24.99
N SER A 7 8.64 31.57 -24.30
CA SER A 7 8.12 30.83 -23.15
C SER A 7 7.21 31.67 -22.25
N ALA A 8 5.96 31.23 -22.08
CA ALA A 8 5.11 31.69 -20.99
C ALA A 8 5.85 31.51 -19.65
N PRO A 9 5.69 32.42 -18.67
CA PRO A 9 6.43 32.34 -17.42
C PRO A 9 6.07 31.04 -16.67
N LEU A 10 7.08 30.26 -16.30
CA LEU A 10 6.96 28.98 -15.60
C LEU A 10 6.34 29.05 -14.20
N HIS A 11 6.01 30.24 -13.68
CA HIS A 11 5.39 30.39 -12.36
C HIS A 11 4.46 31.59 -12.32
N ALA A 12 3.18 31.37 -12.62
CA ALA A 12 2.14 32.26 -12.12
C ALA A 12 2.08 32.16 -10.58
N PRO A 13 1.95 33.27 -9.84
CA PRO A 13 1.78 33.22 -8.40
C PRO A 13 0.48 32.47 -8.04
N MET A 14 0.46 31.77 -6.90
CA MET A 14 -0.73 31.05 -6.45
C MET A 14 -1.94 31.98 -6.33
N ASP A 15 -3.10 31.54 -6.81
CA ASP A 15 -4.36 32.26 -6.62
C ASP A 15 -4.93 32.01 -5.21
N VAL A 16 -4.40 32.75 -4.24
CA VAL A 16 -4.80 32.66 -2.83
C VAL A 16 -6.27 32.99 -2.63
N ALA A 17 -6.86 33.86 -3.46
CA ALA A 17 -8.27 34.22 -3.35
C ALA A 17 -9.19 33.05 -3.74
N ALA A 18 -8.87 32.39 -4.87
CA ALA A 18 -9.59 31.18 -5.30
C ALA A 18 -9.47 30.05 -4.26
N ILE A 19 -8.26 29.79 -3.74
CA ILE A 19 -8.03 28.76 -2.70
C ILE A 19 -8.92 29.02 -1.47
N ARG A 20 -8.93 30.25 -0.95
CA ARG A 20 -9.73 30.62 0.22
C ARG A 20 -11.23 30.55 -0.04
N SER A 21 -11.67 30.85 -1.26
CA SER A 21 -13.08 30.73 -1.64
C SER A 21 -13.50 29.27 -1.66
N ALA A 22 -12.70 28.40 -2.30
CA ALA A 22 -13.00 26.98 -2.42
C ALA A 22 -12.96 26.26 -1.07
N ALA A 23 -12.06 26.65 -0.17
CA ALA A 23 -11.96 26.08 1.19
C ALA A 23 -13.21 26.29 2.07
N ARG A 24 -14.16 27.13 1.64
CA ARG A 24 -15.43 27.35 2.35
C ARG A 24 -16.50 26.31 2.01
N ASP A 25 -16.31 25.54 0.93
CA ASP A 25 -17.18 24.43 0.61
C ASP A 25 -16.82 23.21 1.45
N LEU A 26 -17.63 22.96 2.48
CA LEU A 26 -17.43 21.85 3.42
C LEU A 26 -18.10 20.54 2.96
N GLN A 27 -18.86 20.53 1.85
CA GLN A 27 -19.58 19.34 1.41
C GLN A 27 -18.64 18.21 0.99
N SER A 28 -17.44 18.54 0.53
CA SER A 28 -16.41 17.57 0.11
C SER A 28 -15.54 17.03 1.25
N GLY A 29 -15.86 17.38 2.51
CA GLY A 29 -15.10 16.92 3.68
C GLY A 29 -13.65 17.40 3.66
N ALA A 30 -12.70 16.50 3.92
CA ALA A 30 -11.27 16.81 3.95
C ALA A 30 -10.63 16.94 2.56
N VAL A 31 -11.34 16.59 1.49
CA VAL A 31 -10.81 16.58 0.12
C VAL A 31 -10.89 17.99 -0.49
N PRO A 32 -9.76 18.61 -0.87
CA PRO A 32 -9.77 19.96 -1.44
C PRO A 32 -10.36 19.96 -2.85
N SER A 33 -10.94 21.10 -3.25
CA SER A 33 -11.55 21.29 -4.58
C SER A 33 -10.56 21.09 -5.75
N GLY A 34 -9.26 21.17 -5.48
CA GLY A 34 -8.20 20.98 -6.46
C GLY A 34 -7.77 19.52 -6.65
N TYR A 35 -8.32 18.57 -5.89
CA TYR A 35 -8.01 17.14 -6.04
C TYR A 35 -8.38 16.65 -7.45
N GLN A 36 -7.45 15.97 -8.13
CA GLN A 36 -7.61 15.55 -9.53
C GLN A 36 -7.79 14.04 -9.70
N GLY A 37 -7.59 13.25 -8.65
CA GLY A 37 -7.70 11.78 -8.71
C GLY A 37 -9.13 11.30 -8.90
N ASN A 38 -9.30 10.16 -9.58
CA ASN A 38 -10.57 9.44 -9.56
C ASN A 38 -10.74 8.76 -8.20
N ARG A 39 -11.46 9.43 -7.30
CA ARG A 39 -11.54 9.02 -5.89
C ARG A 39 -12.15 7.64 -5.70
N GLU A 40 -13.20 7.30 -6.45
CA GLU A 40 -13.87 6.00 -6.34
C GLU A 40 -12.92 4.87 -6.72
N GLU A 41 -12.22 5.02 -7.85
CA GLU A 41 -11.23 4.06 -8.33
C GLU A 41 -10.04 3.92 -7.39
N ILE A 42 -9.53 5.04 -6.84
CA ILE A 42 -8.43 5.02 -5.87
C ILE A 42 -8.85 4.31 -4.57
N ILE A 43 -10.05 4.58 -4.06
CA ILE A 43 -10.58 3.91 -2.86
C ILE A 43 -10.77 2.41 -3.11
N GLU A 44 -11.20 2.00 -4.31
CA GLU A 44 -11.33 0.60 -4.68
C GLU A 44 -9.96 -0.11 -4.68
N MET A 45 -8.95 0.48 -5.34
CA MET A 45 -7.59 -0.04 -5.34
C MET A 45 -7.00 -0.12 -3.92
N LEU A 46 -7.19 0.91 -3.10
CA LEU A 46 -6.72 0.92 -1.71
C LEU A 46 -7.42 -0.13 -0.86
N ASN A 47 -8.70 -0.41 -1.08
CA ASN A 47 -9.39 -1.49 -0.37
C ASN A 47 -8.92 -2.88 -0.79
N ALA A 48 -8.48 -3.07 -2.04
CA ALA A 48 -7.83 -4.30 -2.46
C ALA A 48 -6.44 -4.46 -1.82
N ALA A 49 -5.64 -3.39 -1.78
CA ALA A 49 -4.35 -3.36 -1.08
C ALA A 49 -4.51 -3.63 0.42
N LEU A 50 -5.47 -2.98 1.08
CA LEU A 50 -5.81 -3.22 2.49
C LEU A 50 -6.11 -4.71 2.75
N ALA A 51 -6.87 -5.35 1.86
CA ALA A 51 -7.15 -6.78 1.99
C ALA A 51 -5.89 -7.63 1.86
N THR A 52 -4.98 -7.27 0.94
CA THR A 52 -3.66 -7.90 0.81
C THR A 52 -2.87 -7.80 2.12
N GLU A 53 -2.69 -6.59 2.66
CA GLU A 53 -1.94 -6.36 3.89
C GLU A 53 -2.50 -7.15 5.08
N LEU A 54 -3.82 -7.17 5.23
CA LEU A 54 -4.47 -7.96 6.28
C LEU A 54 -4.24 -9.46 6.11
N VAL A 55 -4.26 -9.98 4.89
CA VAL A 55 -3.95 -11.39 4.62
C VAL A 55 -2.46 -11.68 4.88
N CYS A 56 -1.54 -10.80 4.48
CA CYS A 56 -0.11 -10.92 4.73
C CYS A 56 0.20 -10.92 6.23
N ALA A 57 -0.34 -9.97 7.00
CA ALA A 57 -0.21 -9.91 8.46
C ALA A 57 -0.65 -11.23 9.12
N LEU A 58 -1.81 -11.76 8.73
CA LEU A 58 -2.32 -13.02 9.29
C LEU A 58 -1.46 -14.22 8.88
N ARG A 59 -0.97 -14.27 7.63
CA ARG A 59 -0.06 -15.32 7.13
C ARG A 59 1.25 -15.32 7.89
N TYR A 60 1.90 -14.16 8.03
CA TYR A 60 3.13 -14.03 8.81
C TYR A 60 2.94 -14.42 10.28
N LYS A 61 1.85 -14.00 10.93
CA LYS A 61 1.52 -14.44 12.31
C LYS A 61 1.36 -15.94 12.39
N ARG A 62 0.64 -16.55 11.44
CA ARG A 62 0.50 -18.01 11.39
C ARG A 62 1.87 -18.69 11.27
N HIS A 63 2.72 -18.23 10.36
CA HIS A 63 4.08 -18.76 10.18
C HIS A 63 4.92 -18.60 11.45
N TYR A 64 4.89 -17.44 12.10
CA TYR A 64 5.55 -17.22 13.39
C TYR A 64 5.13 -18.25 14.45
N TYR A 65 3.82 -18.44 14.66
CA TYR A 65 3.31 -19.33 15.70
C TYR A 65 3.49 -20.82 15.39
N THR A 66 3.60 -21.19 14.11
CA THR A 66 3.69 -22.59 13.68
C THR A 66 5.09 -23.02 13.27
N ALA A 67 6.02 -22.08 13.11
CA ALA A 67 7.44 -22.37 12.94
C ALA A 67 8.00 -23.00 14.22
N THR A 68 8.65 -24.15 14.07
CA THR A 68 9.18 -24.96 15.18
C THR A 68 10.66 -25.25 14.98
N GLY A 69 11.35 -25.60 16.07
CA GLY A 69 12.77 -25.95 16.07
C GLY A 69 13.66 -24.79 16.51
N LEU A 70 14.58 -25.08 17.44
CA LEU A 70 15.43 -24.07 18.09
C LEU A 70 16.32 -23.29 17.11
N VAL A 71 16.73 -23.93 16.01
CA VAL A 71 17.56 -23.30 14.98
C VAL A 71 16.82 -22.24 14.16
N ASN A 72 15.48 -22.23 14.22
CA ASN A 72 14.62 -21.34 13.44
C ASN A 72 14.12 -20.13 14.23
N GLU A 73 14.61 -19.91 15.46
CA GLU A 73 14.21 -18.74 16.26
C GLU A 73 14.49 -17.39 15.57
N PRO A 74 15.60 -17.18 14.82
CA PRO A 74 15.78 -15.96 14.04
C PRO A 74 14.71 -15.78 12.95
N ILE A 75 14.39 -16.84 12.20
CA ILE A 75 13.35 -16.81 11.15
C ILE A 75 11.98 -16.48 11.76
N LYS A 76 11.70 -17.01 12.95
CA LYS A 76 10.47 -16.67 13.69
C LYS A 76 10.44 -15.20 14.06
N ALA A 77 11.54 -14.64 14.56
CA ALA A 77 11.60 -13.23 14.89
C ALA A 77 11.30 -12.36 13.66
N GLU A 78 11.86 -12.72 12.51
CA GLU A 78 11.60 -12.05 11.23
C GLU A 78 10.12 -12.11 10.84
N PHE A 79 9.49 -13.29 10.91
CA PHE A 79 8.06 -13.42 10.63
C PHE A 79 7.19 -12.58 11.55
N LEU A 80 7.57 -12.41 12.82
CA LEU A 80 6.81 -11.56 13.72
C LEU A 80 7.02 -10.07 13.43
N GLN A 81 8.24 -9.68 13.02
CA GLN A 81 8.53 -8.31 12.64
C GLN A 81 7.71 -7.92 11.42
N HIS A 82 7.78 -8.70 10.34
CA HIS A 82 7.02 -8.41 9.12
C HIS A 82 5.52 -8.40 9.42
N ALA A 83 5.00 -9.35 10.21
CA ALA A 83 3.59 -9.32 10.64
C ALA A 83 3.15 -7.99 11.29
N GLN A 84 4.04 -7.31 12.01
CA GLN A 84 3.74 -6.01 12.63
C GLN A 84 3.81 -4.88 11.60
N GLU A 85 4.78 -4.95 10.68
CA GLU A 85 4.91 -3.99 9.57
C GLU A 85 3.70 -4.06 8.63
N GLU A 86 3.20 -5.25 8.29
CA GLU A 86 1.97 -5.41 7.50
C GLU A 86 0.73 -4.83 8.21
N GLU A 87 0.65 -4.94 9.54
CA GLU A 87 -0.43 -4.30 10.30
C GLU A 87 -0.34 -2.78 10.25
N ASP A 88 0.88 -2.24 10.28
CA ASP A 88 1.12 -0.80 10.14
C ASP A 88 0.81 -0.33 8.71
N HIS A 89 1.14 -1.11 7.68
CA HIS A 89 0.75 -0.87 6.29
C HIS A 89 -0.77 -0.81 6.12
N ALA A 90 -1.48 -1.82 6.62
CA ALA A 90 -2.94 -1.87 6.63
C ALA A 90 -3.55 -0.64 7.33
N GLY A 91 -2.98 -0.23 8.49
CA GLY A 91 -3.42 0.95 9.22
C GLY A 91 -3.28 2.25 8.41
N ARG A 92 -2.13 2.46 7.76
CA ARG A 92 -1.87 3.64 6.92
C ARG A 92 -2.79 3.68 5.70
N ILE A 93 -3.03 2.54 5.06
CA ILE A 93 -3.95 2.43 3.92
C ILE A 93 -5.38 2.74 4.35
N ALA A 94 -5.84 2.16 5.46
CA ALA A 94 -7.18 2.42 5.99
C ALA A 94 -7.39 3.90 6.34
N GLU A 95 -6.39 4.54 6.97
CA GLU A 95 -6.43 5.98 7.24
C GLU A 95 -6.54 6.78 5.93
N ARG A 96 -5.79 6.40 4.90
CA ARG A 96 -5.86 7.08 3.60
C ARG A 96 -7.22 6.95 2.94
N ILE A 97 -7.86 5.78 3.02
CA ILE A 97 -9.23 5.56 2.53
C ILE A 97 -10.20 6.55 3.20
N VAL A 98 -10.13 6.70 4.53
CA VAL A 98 -10.98 7.63 5.28
C VAL A 98 -10.71 9.09 4.89
N GLN A 99 -9.45 9.49 4.68
CA GLN A 99 -9.10 10.84 4.22
C GLN A 99 -9.69 11.16 2.83
N LEU A 100 -9.93 10.14 2.01
CA LEU A 100 -10.61 10.24 0.73
C LEU A 100 -12.14 10.12 0.86
N ASN A 101 -12.68 10.20 2.08
CA ASN A 101 -14.10 10.00 2.40
C ASN A 101 -14.64 8.61 1.99
N GLY A 102 -13.77 7.60 1.92
CA GLY A 102 -14.16 6.20 1.71
C GLY A 102 -14.33 5.44 3.03
N GLU A 103 -14.81 4.21 2.94
CA GLU A 103 -14.91 3.28 4.07
C GLU A 103 -13.91 2.13 3.88
N PRO A 104 -12.99 1.91 4.83
CA PRO A 104 -12.07 0.78 4.74
C PRO A 104 -12.78 -0.53 5.12
N ASP A 105 -12.69 -1.53 4.27
CA ASP A 105 -13.34 -2.83 4.49
C ASP A 105 -12.39 -3.81 5.21
N PHE A 106 -12.65 -4.03 6.50
CA PHE A 106 -11.98 -4.99 7.37
C PHE A 106 -12.75 -6.32 7.52
N ASN A 107 -13.82 -6.56 6.73
CA ASN A 107 -14.68 -7.72 6.90
C ASN A 107 -13.91 -9.04 6.65
N PRO A 108 -13.66 -9.87 7.68
CA PRO A 108 -12.84 -11.07 7.53
C PRO A 108 -13.47 -12.13 6.62
N SER A 109 -14.78 -12.06 6.36
CA SER A 109 -15.45 -13.00 5.45
C SER A 109 -15.16 -12.75 3.97
N THR A 110 -14.63 -11.58 3.61
CA THR A 110 -14.40 -11.16 2.22
C THR A 110 -12.94 -10.81 1.90
N ILE A 111 -12.05 -10.74 2.90
CA ILE A 111 -10.66 -10.27 2.70
C ILE A 111 -9.89 -11.13 1.69
N VAL A 112 -10.05 -12.46 1.74
CA VAL A 112 -9.30 -13.37 0.84
C VAL A 112 -9.70 -13.17 -0.62
N GLN A 113 -10.98 -12.88 -0.89
CA GLN A 113 -11.47 -12.67 -2.25
C GLN A 113 -11.02 -11.34 -2.85
N ARG A 114 -10.68 -10.35 -2.01
CA ARG A 114 -10.20 -9.02 -2.41
C ARG A 114 -8.69 -8.92 -2.45
N SER A 115 -8.00 -9.71 -1.63
CA SER A 115 -6.55 -9.75 -1.55
C SER A 115 -5.94 -10.18 -2.88
N HIS A 116 -4.83 -9.55 -3.24
CA HIS A 116 -3.98 -9.98 -4.35
C HIS A 116 -3.14 -11.22 -3.98
N ALA A 117 -2.82 -11.38 -2.69
CA ALA A 117 -1.98 -12.47 -2.18
C ALA A 117 -2.81 -13.57 -1.49
N GLU A 118 -2.28 -14.79 -1.46
CA GLU A 118 -2.91 -15.93 -0.82
C GLU A 118 -2.56 -16.01 0.69
N TYR A 119 -3.43 -16.66 1.48
CA TYR A 119 -3.23 -16.85 2.92
C TYR A 119 -2.18 -17.92 3.26
N ASP A 120 -2.05 -18.97 2.43
CA ASP A 120 -1.18 -20.16 2.61
C ASP A 120 -1.29 -20.90 3.97
N GLU A 121 -1.01 -22.20 3.96
CA GLU A 121 -1.00 -23.04 5.16
C GLU A 121 0.23 -23.94 5.30
N CYS A 122 1.35 -23.59 4.67
CA CYS A 122 2.59 -24.36 4.75
C CYS A 122 3.03 -24.64 6.20
N ARG A 123 3.74 -25.77 6.37
CA ARG A 123 4.14 -26.30 7.69
C ARG A 123 5.64 -26.43 7.87
N ASP A 124 6.40 -26.63 6.79
CA ASP A 124 7.85 -26.62 6.84
C ASP A 124 8.39 -25.20 6.62
N ILE A 125 9.53 -24.90 7.25
CA ILE A 125 10.14 -23.56 7.26
C ILE A 125 10.43 -23.08 5.83
N LYS A 126 10.95 -23.95 4.97
CA LYS A 126 11.26 -23.58 3.59
C LYS A 126 9.99 -23.21 2.81
N GLY A 127 8.92 -23.97 3.00
CA GLY A 127 7.59 -23.65 2.46
C GLY A 127 7.08 -22.29 2.94
N MET A 128 7.17 -22.01 4.25
CA MET A 128 6.74 -20.73 4.83
C MET A 128 7.50 -19.53 4.23
N ILE A 129 8.83 -19.62 4.16
CA ILE A 129 9.67 -18.54 3.59
C ILE A 129 9.34 -18.35 2.10
N THR A 130 9.17 -19.46 1.35
CA THR A 130 8.82 -19.40 -0.07
C THR A 130 7.46 -18.75 -0.29
N ALA A 131 6.46 -19.10 0.53
CA ALA A 131 5.12 -18.54 0.43
C ALA A 131 5.11 -17.02 0.71
N ASN A 132 5.84 -16.58 1.74
CA ASN A 132 6.00 -15.16 2.03
C ASN A 132 6.73 -14.43 0.90
N LEU A 133 7.87 -14.94 0.41
CA LEU A 133 8.57 -14.32 -0.73
C LEU A 133 7.69 -14.16 -1.98
N ILE A 134 6.83 -15.15 -2.28
CA ILE A 134 5.89 -15.05 -3.40
C ILE A 134 4.87 -13.94 -3.15
N ALA A 135 4.33 -13.86 -1.94
CA ALA A 135 3.36 -12.84 -1.59
C ALA A 135 3.96 -11.43 -1.62
N GLU A 136 5.20 -11.23 -1.15
CA GLU A 136 5.84 -9.91 -1.19
C GLU A 136 6.06 -9.45 -2.62
N ARG A 137 6.44 -10.35 -3.52
CA ARG A 137 6.53 -10.03 -4.96
C ARG A 137 5.18 -9.65 -5.57
N ILE A 138 4.10 -10.25 -5.11
CA ILE A 138 2.75 -9.88 -5.54
C ILE A 138 2.39 -8.49 -5.01
N ALA A 139 2.66 -8.21 -3.73
CA ALA A 139 2.40 -6.90 -3.12
C ALA A 139 3.18 -5.79 -3.84
N ILE A 140 4.49 -5.98 -4.06
CA ILE A 140 5.36 -5.03 -4.79
C ILE A 140 4.78 -4.74 -6.18
N GLU A 141 4.43 -5.77 -6.95
CA GLU A 141 3.90 -5.58 -8.30
C GLU A 141 2.52 -4.89 -8.30
N SER A 142 1.66 -5.22 -7.33
CA SER A 142 0.39 -4.52 -7.12
C SER A 142 0.62 -3.04 -6.84
N TYR A 143 1.53 -2.70 -5.93
CA TYR A 143 1.86 -1.32 -5.61
C TYR A 143 2.44 -0.57 -6.81
N ARG A 144 3.37 -1.17 -7.55
CA ARG A 144 3.92 -0.59 -8.78
C ARG A 144 2.82 -0.22 -9.78
N GLN A 145 1.88 -1.13 -10.03
CA GLN A 145 0.76 -0.88 -10.95
C GLN A 145 -0.20 0.21 -10.43
N MET A 146 -0.50 0.22 -9.13
CA MET A 146 -1.32 1.26 -8.51
C MET A 146 -0.66 2.64 -8.63
N ILE A 147 0.65 2.74 -8.37
CA ILE A 147 1.44 3.96 -8.48
C ILE A 147 1.39 4.50 -9.91
N GLU A 148 1.58 3.64 -10.91
CA GLU A 148 1.48 4.00 -12.32
C GLU A 148 0.07 4.47 -12.69
N ARG A 149 -0.96 3.79 -12.17
CA ARG A 149 -2.35 4.11 -12.44
C ARG A 149 -2.77 5.46 -11.85
N ILE A 150 -2.33 5.77 -10.63
CA ILE A 150 -2.62 7.03 -9.94
C ILE A 150 -1.92 8.20 -10.64
N GLY A 151 -0.68 8.00 -11.12
CA GLY A 151 0.10 9.03 -11.77
C GLY A 151 0.29 10.25 -10.85
N ASP A 152 0.09 11.45 -11.38
CA ASP A 152 0.26 12.70 -10.62
C ASP A 152 -1.08 13.28 -10.11
N THR A 153 -2.17 12.52 -10.22
CA THR A 153 -3.52 12.98 -9.87
C THR A 153 -3.82 12.93 -8.38
N ASP A 154 -3.15 12.03 -7.65
CA ASP A 154 -3.14 11.95 -6.18
C ASP A 154 -1.71 11.69 -5.67
N PRO A 155 -0.89 12.74 -5.52
CA PRO A 155 0.50 12.61 -5.08
C PRO A 155 0.63 12.06 -3.65
N THR A 156 -0.36 12.30 -2.78
CA THR A 156 -0.33 11.80 -1.40
C THR A 156 -0.50 10.29 -1.35
N THR A 157 -1.48 9.74 -2.08
CA THR A 157 -1.64 8.29 -2.16
C THR A 157 -0.44 7.65 -2.86
N LYS A 158 0.04 8.24 -3.96
CA LYS A 158 1.24 7.74 -4.64
C LYS A 158 2.45 7.65 -3.71
N HIS A 159 2.72 8.68 -2.91
CA HIS A 159 3.82 8.66 -1.95
C HIS A 159 3.65 7.57 -0.88
N LEU A 160 2.44 7.44 -0.33
CA LEU A 160 2.13 6.39 0.64
C LEU A 160 2.45 5.00 0.08
N LEU A 161 2.02 4.71 -1.15
CA LEU A 161 2.24 3.41 -1.77
C LEU A 161 3.72 3.17 -2.11
N ILE A 162 4.47 4.21 -2.49
CA ILE A 162 5.93 4.11 -2.68
C ILE A 162 6.62 3.74 -1.35
N ASP A 163 6.24 4.39 -0.25
CA ASP A 163 6.84 4.11 1.06
C ASP A 163 6.56 2.67 1.52
N ILE A 164 5.33 2.17 1.32
CA ILE A 164 4.96 0.78 1.67
C ILE A 164 5.73 -0.18 0.76
N MET A 165 5.71 0.04 -0.55
CA MET A 165 6.41 -0.81 -1.52
C MET A 165 7.91 -0.93 -1.23
N ALA A 166 8.55 0.13 -0.75
CA ALA A 166 9.95 0.08 -0.36
C ALA A 166 10.20 -0.90 0.81
N VAL A 167 9.30 -0.95 1.79
CA VAL A 167 9.37 -1.93 2.89
C VAL A 167 9.10 -3.34 2.37
N GLU A 168 8.16 -3.52 1.44
CA GLU A 168 7.94 -4.85 0.83
C GLU A 168 9.15 -5.36 0.04
N GLU A 169 9.90 -4.46 -0.61
CA GLU A 169 11.15 -4.79 -1.28
C GLU A 169 12.22 -5.26 -0.28
N GLU A 170 12.27 -4.67 0.93
CA GLU A 170 13.11 -5.13 2.04
C GLU A 170 12.66 -6.52 2.51
N HIS A 171 11.35 -6.70 2.77
CA HIS A 171 10.79 -7.99 3.17
C HIS A 171 11.13 -9.11 2.17
N ALA A 172 11.03 -8.82 0.88
CA ALA A 172 11.34 -9.77 -0.19
C ALA A 172 12.83 -10.14 -0.24
N ASP A 173 13.74 -9.19 0.04
CA ASP A 173 15.18 -9.50 0.12
C ASP A 173 15.49 -10.35 1.35
N ASP A 174 14.91 -10.03 2.51
CA ASP A 174 15.06 -10.82 3.74
C ASP A 174 14.59 -12.26 3.55
N MET A 175 13.39 -12.46 2.96
CA MET A 175 12.89 -13.82 2.67
C MET A 175 13.76 -14.56 1.67
N LYS A 176 14.34 -13.87 0.69
CA LYS A 176 15.28 -14.46 -0.27
C LYS A 176 16.55 -14.92 0.44
N ASP A 177 17.12 -14.07 1.29
CA ASP A 177 18.37 -14.37 2.00
C ASP A 177 18.21 -15.52 3.01
N LEU A 178 17.01 -15.69 3.58
CA LEU A 178 16.68 -16.85 4.42
C LEU A 178 16.53 -18.18 3.64
N LEU A 179 16.41 -18.17 2.32
CA LEU A 179 16.33 -19.38 1.48
C LEU A 179 17.69 -19.92 1.03
N ASP A 180 18.71 -19.07 1.02
CA ASP A 180 20.08 -19.39 0.56
C ASP A 180 20.94 -20.05 1.66
#